data_AF-A0A417U237-F1
#
_entry.id   AF-A0A417U237-F1
#
_cell.length_a   1.000
_cell.length_b   1.000
_cell.length_c   1.000
_cell.angle_alpha   90.00
_cell.angle_beta   90.00
_cell.angle_gamma   90.00
#
_symmetry.space_group_name_H-M   'P 1'
#
loop_
_entity.id
_entity.type
_entity.pdbx_description
1 polymer ?
#
loop_
_entity_poly.entity_id
_entity_poly.type
_entity_poly.pdbx_seq_one_letter_code
_entity_poly.pdbx_strand_id
1 'polypeptide(L)'
;MKKLIACTLIGAMLCGMTVSAAGSPSAATVSGNSSSSSSASTAVAVEASGVSATVEAAAAAENKSVGEYTNNAIVETPGLPDALPTGQGGHVIINGAPSNVIFFLTKANAATVKDAKAQATELGGKVLSVFGTKAVVGKFESAQVNFYMKGVKAGQSIKVYQKVNGAWVEVKVVEIREDHVVVDMTSHGTLAFIEVPAAQ
;
A
#
# COMPACT_ATOMS: atom_id res chain seq x y z
N MET A 1 30.51 7.55 -45.26
CA MET A 1 30.48 8.97 -45.68
C MET A 1 30.15 9.82 -44.46
N LYS A 2 31.11 10.61 -43.99
CA LYS A 2 30.97 11.50 -42.83
C LYS A 2 30.43 12.85 -43.31
N LYS A 3 29.37 13.36 -42.70
CA LYS A 3 28.99 14.78 -42.80
C LYS A 3 28.67 15.32 -41.41
N LEU A 4 29.63 16.10 -40.93
CA LEU A 4 29.55 17.03 -39.81
C LEU A 4 28.72 18.23 -40.27
N ILE A 5 27.75 18.67 -39.46
CA ILE A 5 27.31 20.08 -39.43
C ILE A 5 27.05 20.44 -37.97
N ALA A 6 27.92 21.28 -37.43
CA ALA A 6 27.76 22.01 -36.19
C ALA A 6 27.18 23.38 -36.53
N CYS A 7 26.19 23.84 -35.74
CA CYS A 7 25.79 25.24 -35.69
C CYS A 7 25.59 25.64 -34.22
N THR A 8 26.60 26.31 -33.70
CA THR A 8 26.61 27.09 -32.46
C THR A 8 25.74 28.34 -32.64
N LEU A 9 24.79 28.56 -31.73
CA LEU A 9 24.15 29.86 -31.54
C LEU A 9 24.15 30.19 -30.04
N ILE A 10 24.98 31.17 -29.71
CA ILE A 10 25.06 31.85 -28.42
C ILE A 10 23.84 32.76 -28.30
N GLY A 11 23.09 32.62 -27.21
CA GLY A 11 21.96 33.49 -26.88
C GLY A 11 21.81 33.57 -25.37
N ALA A 12 22.56 34.46 -24.75
CA ALA A 12 22.33 34.86 -23.37
C ALA A 12 21.09 35.77 -23.33
N MET A 13 20.01 35.29 -22.69
CA MET A 13 18.98 36.18 -22.17
C MET A 13 18.76 35.87 -20.69
N LEU A 14 19.28 36.79 -19.89
CA LEU A 14 19.03 36.97 -18.47
C LEU A 14 17.66 37.67 -18.34
N CYS A 15 16.64 36.94 -17.90
CA CYS A 15 15.43 37.54 -17.36
C CYS A 15 15.20 36.94 -15.97
N GLY A 16 15.56 37.72 -14.95
CA GLY A 16 15.24 37.43 -13.56
C GLY A 16 13.73 37.43 -13.38
N MET A 17 13.19 36.34 -12.86
CA MET A 17 11.82 36.25 -12.39
C MET A 17 11.89 36.23 -10.87
N THR A 18 11.47 37.33 -10.24
CA THR A 18 11.19 37.37 -8.81
C THR A 18 9.97 36.50 -8.55
N VAL A 19 10.18 35.31 -7.97
CA VAL A 19 9.10 34.54 -7.35
C VAL A 19 8.66 35.31 -6.10
N SER A 20 7.47 35.89 -6.15
CA SER A 20 6.75 36.30 -4.95
C SER A 20 6.33 35.02 -4.23
N ALA A 21 6.93 34.75 -3.08
CA ALA A 21 6.38 33.79 -2.13
C ALA A 21 5.03 34.35 -1.65
N ALA A 22 3.94 33.74 -2.13
CA ALA A 22 2.63 33.94 -1.53
C ALA A 22 2.71 33.45 -0.08
N GLY A 23 2.26 34.29 0.85
CA GLY A 23 2.26 33.97 2.28
C GLY A 23 1.56 32.65 2.55
N SER A 24 2.22 31.79 3.32
CA SER A 24 1.61 30.61 3.92
C SER A 24 0.28 30.98 4.59
N PRO A 25 -0.79 30.18 4.46
CA PRO A 25 -1.91 30.30 5.36
C PRO A 25 -1.41 29.98 6.77
N SER A 26 -1.28 31.01 7.60
CA SER A 26 -1.19 30.85 9.05
C SER A 26 -2.37 30.01 9.52
N ALA A 27 -2.08 29.07 10.41
CA ALA A 27 -3.06 28.19 11.04
C ALA A 27 -4.28 29.00 11.51
N ALA A 28 -5.42 28.78 10.85
CA ALA A 28 -6.69 29.27 11.33
C ALA A 28 -7.04 28.46 12.58
N THR A 29 -6.97 29.10 13.74
CA THR A 29 -7.58 28.62 14.97
C THR A 29 -9.05 28.35 14.68
N VAL A 30 -9.48 27.09 14.81
CA VAL A 30 -10.89 26.71 14.73
C VAL A 30 -11.60 27.35 15.92
N SER A 31 -12.22 28.50 15.68
CA SER A 31 -13.11 29.15 16.63
C SER A 31 -14.39 28.32 16.69
N GLY A 32 -14.58 27.60 17.80
CA GLY A 32 -15.79 26.86 18.08
C GLY A 32 -16.99 27.80 18.03
N ASN A 33 -17.96 27.46 17.17
CA ASN A 33 -19.25 28.11 17.15
C ASN A 33 -20.05 27.69 18.39
N SER A 34 -19.86 28.44 19.48
CA SER A 34 -20.68 28.34 20.69
C SER A 34 -21.66 29.52 20.69
N SER A 35 -22.89 29.28 20.25
CA SER A 35 -24.03 30.15 20.56
C SER A 35 -24.98 29.40 21.49
N SER A 36 -24.74 29.61 22.79
CA SER A 36 -25.71 29.86 23.86
C SER A 36 -26.96 28.97 23.99
N SER A 37 -27.00 28.15 25.05
CA SER A 37 -27.86 28.44 26.23
C SER A 37 -27.60 27.47 27.39
N SER A 38 -27.79 28.01 28.59
CA SER A 38 -27.43 27.54 29.93
C SER A 38 -28.09 26.25 30.42
N SER A 39 -27.33 25.39 31.11
CA SER A 39 -27.55 25.00 32.52
C SER A 39 -26.53 23.94 32.97
N ALA A 40 -26.09 24.06 34.22
CA ALA A 40 -25.04 23.25 34.83
C ALA A 40 -25.38 21.75 34.86
N SER A 41 -24.41 20.92 34.44
CA SER A 41 -24.29 19.52 34.83
C SER A 41 -22.86 19.07 34.55
N THR A 42 -22.18 18.58 35.58
CA THR A 42 -20.87 17.92 35.50
C THR A 42 -20.90 16.83 34.44
N ALA A 43 -20.29 17.09 33.29
CA ALA A 43 -20.06 16.09 32.26
C ALA A 43 -18.56 15.86 32.15
N VAL A 44 -18.16 14.66 32.56
CA VAL A 44 -16.92 13.98 32.21
C VAL A 44 -16.41 14.45 30.85
N ALA A 45 -15.16 14.92 30.80
CA ALA A 45 -14.44 15.12 29.56
C ALA A 45 -14.34 13.77 28.85
N VAL A 46 -15.30 13.50 27.97
CA VAL A 46 -15.15 12.48 26.95
C VAL A 46 -14.17 13.09 25.97
N GLU A 47 -12.90 12.67 26.07
CA GLU A 47 -11.96 12.78 24.96
C GLU A 47 -12.68 12.24 23.73
N ALA A 48 -13.17 13.13 22.87
CA ALA A 48 -13.76 12.72 21.62
C ALA A 48 -12.62 12.07 20.83
N SER A 49 -12.65 10.74 20.73
CA SER A 49 -11.87 10.03 19.71
C SER A 49 -12.05 10.82 18.43
N GLY A 50 -10.97 11.39 17.89
CA GLY A 50 -11.02 12.17 16.63
C GLY A 50 -11.46 11.31 15.43
N VAL A 51 -11.74 10.03 15.67
CA VAL A 51 -12.23 9.03 14.74
C VAL A 51 -13.74 8.89 14.94
N SER A 52 -14.50 9.03 13.84
CA SER A 52 -15.95 8.77 13.88
C SER A 52 -16.23 7.30 14.22
N ALA A 53 -17.23 7.05 15.07
CA ALA A 53 -17.72 5.69 15.37
C ALA A 53 -18.07 4.87 14.11
N THR A 54 -18.42 5.55 13.01
CA THR A 54 -18.65 4.91 11.70
C THR A 54 -17.39 4.29 11.10
N VAL A 55 -16.23 4.94 11.27
CA VAL A 55 -14.93 4.44 10.81
C VAL A 55 -14.47 3.28 11.68
N GLU A 56 -14.69 3.36 12.99
CA GLU A 56 -14.38 2.26 13.92
C GLU A 56 -15.19 1.01 13.56
N ALA A 57 -16.49 1.16 13.31
CA ALA A 57 -17.35 0.05 12.88
C ALA A 57 -16.93 -0.53 11.51
N ALA A 58 -16.58 0.33 10.55
CA ALA A 58 -16.12 -0.13 9.22
C ALA A 58 -14.78 -0.87 9.30
N ALA A 59 -13.83 -0.37 10.09
CA ALA A 59 -12.54 -1.02 10.32
C ALA A 59 -12.74 -2.40 10.99
N ALA A 60 -13.57 -2.47 12.03
CA ALA A 60 -13.89 -3.71 12.71
C ALA A 60 -14.57 -4.73 11.79
N ALA A 61 -15.48 -4.28 10.91
CA ALA A 61 -16.12 -5.15 9.91
C ALA A 61 -15.12 -5.78 8.93
N GLU A 62 -13.99 -5.11 8.67
CA GLU A 62 -12.87 -5.65 7.88
C GLU A 62 -11.80 -6.37 8.72
N ASN A 63 -12.02 -6.57 10.02
CA ASN A 63 -11.06 -7.12 10.98
C ASN A 63 -9.76 -6.32 11.10
N LYS A 64 -9.84 -5.00 10.90
CA LYS A 64 -8.70 -4.08 10.93
C LYS A 64 -8.80 -3.14 12.13
N SER A 65 -7.64 -2.68 12.60
CA SER A 65 -7.59 -1.46 13.40
C SER A 65 -8.00 -0.25 12.55
N VAL A 66 -8.40 0.85 13.20
CA VAL A 66 -8.70 2.12 12.51
C VAL A 66 -7.50 2.58 11.66
N GLY A 67 -6.28 2.42 12.17
CA GLY A 67 -5.06 2.80 11.46
C GLY A 67 -4.82 1.98 10.20
N GLU A 68 -5.02 0.66 10.27
CA GLU A 68 -4.93 -0.24 9.10
C GLU A 68 -6.00 0.07 8.05
N TYR A 69 -7.23 0.32 8.50
CA TYR A 69 -8.35 0.64 7.62
C TYR A 69 -8.12 1.97 6.89
N THR A 70 -7.77 3.03 7.62
CA THR A 70 -7.61 4.38 7.08
C THR A 70 -6.41 4.49 6.14
N ASN A 71 -5.33 3.76 6.42
CA ASN A 71 -4.09 3.81 5.62
C ASN A 71 -4.00 2.74 4.53
N ASN A 72 -5.03 1.89 4.37
CA ASN A 72 -4.99 0.72 3.49
C ASN A 72 -3.73 -0.15 3.71
N ALA A 73 -3.48 -0.49 4.97
CA ALA A 73 -2.30 -1.25 5.38
C ALA A 73 -2.71 -2.43 6.26
N ILE A 74 -1.85 -3.44 6.31
CA ILE A 74 -1.92 -4.57 7.25
C ILE A 74 -0.64 -4.53 8.07
N VAL A 75 -0.78 -4.34 9.38
CA VAL A 75 0.37 -4.38 10.32
C VAL A 75 0.42 -5.68 11.11
N GLU A 76 -0.74 -6.34 11.27
CA GLU A 76 -0.85 -7.62 11.94
C GLU A 76 -1.70 -8.59 11.11
N THR A 77 -1.24 -9.83 10.99
CA THR A 77 -1.97 -10.88 10.27
C THR A 77 -2.21 -12.07 11.21
N PRO A 78 -3.48 -12.46 11.47
CA PRO A 78 -3.80 -13.59 12.33
C PRO A 78 -3.03 -14.87 11.95
N GLY A 79 -2.32 -15.45 12.93
CA GLY A 79 -1.51 -16.64 12.71
C GLY A 79 -0.13 -16.41 12.09
N LEU A 80 0.28 -15.15 11.89
CA LEU A 80 1.62 -14.75 11.43
C LEU A 80 2.15 -13.59 12.31
N PRO A 81 2.75 -13.87 13.47
CA PRO A 81 3.18 -12.83 14.41
C PRO A 81 4.27 -11.92 13.85
N ASP A 82 5.16 -12.46 13.01
CA ASP A 82 6.27 -11.72 12.40
C ASP A 82 5.95 -11.22 10.98
N ALA A 83 4.66 -10.95 10.70
CA ALA A 83 4.24 -10.43 9.41
C ALA A 83 4.87 -9.05 9.14
N LEU A 84 5.45 -8.86 7.96
CA LEU A 84 5.93 -7.55 7.55
C LEU A 84 4.74 -6.60 7.33
N PRO A 85 4.75 -5.40 7.95
CA PRO A 85 3.74 -4.39 7.66
C PRO A 85 3.69 -4.09 6.17
N THR A 86 2.49 -4.23 5.59
CA THR A 86 2.29 -4.17 4.15
C THR A 86 1.20 -3.17 3.79
N GLY A 87 1.43 -2.38 2.74
CA GLY A 87 0.47 -1.43 2.17
C GLY A 87 0.54 -1.43 0.65
N GLN A 88 -0.41 -0.78 -0.01
CA GLN A 88 -0.28 -0.50 -1.43
C GLN A 88 0.73 0.65 -1.65
N GLY A 89 1.73 0.42 -2.48
CA GLY A 89 2.60 1.48 -3.00
C GLY A 89 1.94 2.27 -4.14
N GLY A 90 2.64 3.30 -4.63
CA GLY A 90 2.26 4.04 -5.83
C GLY A 90 2.63 3.32 -7.12
N HIS A 91 2.33 3.94 -8.28
CA HIS A 91 2.67 3.46 -9.62
C HIS A 91 1.98 2.15 -10.03
N VAL A 92 0.67 2.06 -9.78
CA VAL A 92 -0.14 0.97 -10.33
C VAL A 92 -0.25 1.14 -11.85
N ILE A 93 -0.01 0.06 -12.60
CA ILE A 93 -0.19 0.01 -14.06
C ILE A 93 -1.24 -1.05 -14.35
N ILE A 94 -2.32 -0.69 -15.04
CA ILE A 94 -3.37 -1.63 -15.46
C ILE A 94 -3.37 -1.70 -16.98
N ASN A 95 -3.32 -2.90 -17.54
CA ASN A 95 -3.32 -3.16 -18.98
C ASN A 95 -2.29 -2.30 -19.74
N GLY A 96 -1.10 -2.11 -19.15
CA GLY A 96 -0.01 -1.32 -19.73
C GLY A 96 -0.11 0.20 -19.54
N ALA A 97 -1.18 0.73 -18.95
CA ALA A 97 -1.36 2.17 -18.71
C ALA A 97 -1.24 2.52 -17.20
N PRO A 98 -0.59 3.64 -16.84
CA PRO A 98 -0.62 4.15 -15.47
C PRO A 98 -2.04 4.36 -14.97
N SER A 99 -2.28 4.03 -13.70
CA SER A 99 -3.61 4.03 -13.10
C SER A 99 -3.60 4.55 -11.67
N ASN A 100 -4.67 5.25 -11.29
CA ASN A 100 -4.90 5.74 -9.91
C ASN A 100 -5.80 4.80 -9.11
N VAL A 101 -5.96 3.56 -9.56
CA VAL A 101 -6.80 2.57 -8.90
C VAL A 101 -6.19 2.15 -7.57
N ILE A 102 -7.06 2.06 -6.56
CA ILE A 102 -6.70 1.56 -5.24
C ILE A 102 -7.07 0.08 -5.15
N PHE A 103 -6.06 -0.73 -4.89
CA PHE A 103 -6.15 -2.11 -4.44
C PHE A 103 -6.22 -2.07 -2.91
N PHE A 104 -7.42 -2.24 -2.37
CA PHE A 104 -7.62 -2.36 -0.94
C PHE A 104 -7.09 -3.71 -0.46
N LEU A 105 -6.24 -3.68 0.56
CA LEU A 105 -5.72 -4.87 1.21
C LEU A 105 -6.77 -5.42 2.18
N THR A 106 -6.87 -6.74 2.32
CA THR A 106 -7.75 -7.38 3.31
C THR A 106 -6.94 -8.36 4.15
N LYS A 107 -7.29 -8.53 5.44
CA LYS A 107 -6.57 -9.48 6.29
C LYS A 107 -6.86 -10.91 5.87
N ALA A 108 -5.81 -11.69 5.73
CA ALA A 108 -5.94 -13.13 5.61
C ALA A 108 -6.37 -13.73 6.97
N ASN A 109 -7.21 -14.76 6.92
CA ASN A 109 -7.56 -15.52 8.12
C ASN A 109 -6.47 -16.53 8.49
N ALA A 110 -6.49 -17.03 9.73
CA ALA A 110 -5.47 -17.94 10.24
C ALA A 110 -5.37 -19.26 9.46
N ALA A 111 -6.48 -19.76 8.90
CA ALA A 111 -6.48 -20.96 8.05
C ALA A 111 -5.69 -20.72 6.75
N THR A 112 -5.92 -19.58 6.10
CA THR A 112 -5.20 -19.23 4.86
C THR A 112 -3.72 -18.97 5.13
N VAL A 113 -3.39 -18.38 6.27
CA VAL A 113 -1.99 -18.22 6.70
C VAL A 113 -1.33 -19.57 6.97
N LYS A 114 -2.04 -20.52 7.60
CA LYS A 114 -1.56 -21.89 7.79
C LYS A 114 -1.26 -22.55 6.43
N ASP A 115 -2.15 -22.40 5.46
CA ASP A 115 -1.95 -22.93 4.10
C ASP A 115 -0.74 -22.27 3.41
N ALA A 116 -0.55 -20.96 3.59
CA ALA A 116 0.62 -20.24 3.05
C ALA A 116 1.94 -20.69 3.70
N LYS A 117 1.92 -21.01 5.00
CA LYS A 117 3.07 -21.57 5.72
C LYS A 117 3.44 -22.96 5.22
N ALA A 118 2.46 -23.79 4.86
CA ALA A 118 2.71 -25.07 4.22
C ALA A 118 3.40 -24.86 2.86
N GLN A 119 2.88 -23.96 2.02
CA GLN A 119 3.52 -23.59 0.75
C GLN A 119 4.96 -23.09 0.93
N ALA A 120 5.20 -22.23 1.93
CA ALA A 120 6.55 -21.74 2.22
C ALA A 120 7.49 -22.88 2.63
N THR A 121 6.99 -23.84 3.41
CA THR A 121 7.75 -25.02 3.84
C THR A 121 8.17 -25.88 2.65
N GLU A 122 7.28 -26.10 1.67
CA GLU A 122 7.59 -26.83 0.43
C GLU A 122 8.68 -26.13 -0.39
N LEU A 123 8.76 -24.80 -0.33
CA LEU A 123 9.78 -23.99 -1.00
C LEU A 123 11.07 -23.84 -0.18
N GLY A 124 11.15 -24.44 1.02
CA GLY A 124 12.27 -24.24 1.96
C GLY A 124 12.39 -22.80 2.48
N GLY A 125 11.30 -22.04 2.42
CA GLY A 125 11.26 -20.61 2.70
C GLY A 125 10.45 -20.21 3.94
N LYS A 126 10.25 -18.90 4.11
CA LYS A 126 9.40 -18.33 5.16
C LYS A 126 8.39 -17.35 4.61
N VAL A 127 7.18 -17.37 5.17
CA VAL A 127 6.15 -16.39 4.84
C VAL A 127 6.53 -15.03 5.43
N LEU A 128 6.58 -14.00 4.60
CA LEU A 128 6.81 -12.61 5.00
C LEU A 128 5.49 -11.87 5.26
N SER A 129 4.47 -12.09 4.43
CA SER A 129 3.17 -11.44 4.56
C SER A 129 2.11 -12.22 3.79
N VAL A 130 0.86 -12.18 4.27
CA VAL A 130 -0.31 -12.78 3.60
C VAL A 130 -1.49 -11.86 3.71
N PHE A 131 -2.05 -11.43 2.58
CA PHE A 131 -3.19 -10.52 2.55
C PHE A 131 -3.99 -10.68 1.26
N GLY A 132 -5.28 -10.33 1.31
CA GLY A 132 -6.11 -10.25 0.12
C GLY A 132 -6.04 -8.89 -0.55
N THR A 133 -6.43 -8.85 -1.82
CA THR A 133 -6.61 -7.63 -2.59
C THR A 133 -8.04 -7.57 -3.12
N LYS A 134 -8.65 -6.38 -3.11
CA LYS A 134 -9.91 -6.05 -3.77
C LYS A 134 -9.81 -4.65 -4.37
N ALA A 135 -10.52 -4.34 -5.44
CA ALA A 135 -10.64 -2.98 -5.93
C ALA A 135 -12.07 -2.71 -6.39
N VAL A 136 -12.41 -1.42 -6.55
CA VAL A 136 -13.71 -0.99 -7.08
C VAL A 136 -13.73 -1.10 -8.62
N VAL A 137 -12.58 -1.32 -9.26
CA VAL A 137 -12.52 -1.58 -10.70
C VAL A 137 -12.97 -2.99 -11.03
N GLY A 138 -13.52 -3.13 -12.24
CA GLY A 138 -13.89 -4.43 -12.80
C GLY A 138 -12.69 -5.31 -13.10
N LYS A 139 -12.92 -6.37 -13.87
CA LYS A 139 -11.86 -7.29 -14.30
C LYS A 139 -10.77 -6.53 -15.07
N PHE A 140 -9.52 -6.95 -14.88
CA PHE A 140 -8.37 -6.50 -15.66
C PHE A 140 -7.66 -7.73 -16.25
N GLU A 141 -6.90 -7.51 -17.33
CA GLU A 141 -6.10 -8.57 -17.95
C GLU A 141 -4.73 -8.66 -17.29
N SER A 142 -4.11 -7.51 -17.02
CA SER A 142 -2.86 -7.39 -16.27
C SER A 142 -2.86 -6.17 -15.36
N ALA A 143 -2.24 -6.31 -14.20
CA ALA A 143 -2.00 -5.23 -13.26
C ALA A 143 -0.63 -5.40 -12.63
N GLN A 144 0.26 -4.44 -12.90
CA GLN A 144 1.50 -4.32 -12.12
C GLN A 144 1.20 -3.49 -10.89
N VAL A 145 1.32 -4.13 -9.72
CA VAL A 145 1.02 -3.53 -8.43
C VAL A 145 2.28 -3.53 -7.59
N ASN A 146 2.66 -2.33 -7.13
CA ASN A 146 3.73 -2.14 -6.18
C ASN A 146 3.15 -2.26 -4.76
N PHE A 147 3.70 -3.17 -3.96
CA PHE A 147 3.40 -3.27 -2.55
C PHE A 147 4.55 -2.68 -1.73
N TYR A 148 4.23 -1.78 -0.81
CA TYR A 148 5.15 -1.36 0.23
C TYR A 148 5.16 -2.44 1.31
N MET A 149 6.32 -3.00 1.62
CA MET A 149 6.53 -4.11 2.54
C MET A 149 7.72 -3.80 3.43
N LYS A 150 7.45 -3.22 4.61
CA LYS A 150 8.50 -2.71 5.49
C LYS A 150 9.43 -3.82 5.96
N GLY A 151 10.72 -3.68 5.67
CA GLY A 151 11.78 -4.64 6.02
C GLY A 151 12.25 -5.51 4.85
N VAL A 152 11.63 -5.42 3.67
CA VAL A 152 12.15 -6.05 2.45
C VAL A 152 13.45 -5.36 2.04
N LYS A 153 14.47 -6.15 1.68
CA LYS A 153 15.76 -5.64 1.22
C LYS A 153 15.90 -5.80 -0.29
N ALA A 154 16.60 -4.86 -0.93
CA ALA A 154 16.96 -5.01 -2.33
C ALA A 154 17.78 -6.29 -2.55
N GLY A 155 17.45 -7.05 -3.60
CA GLY A 155 18.10 -8.33 -3.93
C GLY A 155 17.69 -9.51 -3.05
N GLN A 156 16.74 -9.35 -2.12
CA GLN A 156 16.15 -10.45 -1.38
C GLN A 156 15.40 -11.39 -2.33
N SER A 157 15.52 -12.70 -2.14
CA SER A 157 14.85 -13.70 -2.96
C SER A 157 13.42 -13.91 -2.45
N ILE A 158 12.43 -13.30 -3.12
CA ILE A 158 11.02 -13.38 -2.74
C ILE A 158 10.23 -13.95 -3.92
N LYS A 159 9.45 -15.00 -3.63
CA LYS A 159 8.39 -15.50 -4.51
C LYS A 159 7.03 -15.06 -3.99
N VAL A 160 6.10 -14.81 -4.92
CA VAL A 160 4.74 -14.42 -4.58
C VAL A 160 3.78 -15.47 -5.15
N TYR A 161 2.82 -15.88 -4.35
CA TYR A 161 1.79 -16.82 -4.75
C TYR A 161 0.41 -16.22 -4.52
N GLN A 162 -0.52 -16.49 -5.44
CA GLN A 162 -1.93 -16.15 -5.29
C GLN A 162 -2.75 -17.41 -5.05
N LYS A 163 -3.67 -17.36 -4.10
CA LYS A 163 -4.62 -18.45 -3.87
C LYS A 163 -5.74 -18.39 -4.91
N VAL A 164 -5.77 -19.36 -5.83
CA VAL A 164 -6.76 -19.50 -6.89
C VAL A 164 -7.41 -20.87 -6.76
N ASN A 165 -8.73 -20.91 -6.58
CA ASN A 165 -9.51 -22.16 -6.42
C ASN A 165 -8.93 -23.12 -5.36
N GLY A 166 -8.37 -22.57 -4.28
CA GLY A 166 -7.78 -23.34 -3.19
C GLY A 166 -6.30 -23.73 -3.37
N ALA A 167 -5.72 -23.54 -4.55
CA ALA A 167 -4.32 -23.81 -4.84
C ALA A 167 -3.48 -22.53 -4.89
N TRP A 168 -2.18 -22.63 -4.57
CA TRP A 168 -1.23 -21.52 -4.70
C TRP A 168 -0.63 -21.51 -6.11
N VAL A 169 -0.85 -20.42 -6.84
CA VAL A 169 -0.31 -20.21 -8.18
C VAL A 169 0.75 -19.11 -8.11
N GLU A 170 1.92 -19.35 -8.69
CA GLU A 170 3.01 -18.38 -8.67
C GLU A 170 2.62 -17.12 -9.46
N VAL A 171 2.82 -15.97 -8.85
CA VAL A 171 2.64 -14.64 -9.42
C VAL A 171 4.01 -14.11 -9.78
N LYS A 172 4.12 -13.56 -10.98
CA LYS A 172 5.38 -12.99 -11.46
C LYS A 172 5.78 -11.80 -10.60
N VAL A 173 6.97 -11.86 -10.02
CA VAL A 173 7.63 -10.71 -9.40
C VAL A 173 8.39 -9.95 -10.48
N VAL A 174 8.04 -8.69 -10.66
CA VAL A 174 8.66 -7.80 -11.65
C VAL A 174 9.93 -7.18 -11.08
N GLU A 175 9.89 -6.79 -9.82
CA GLU A 175 10.96 -6.05 -9.18
C GLU A 175 10.92 -6.22 -7.66
N ILE A 176 12.09 -6.31 -7.04
CA ILE A 176 12.26 -6.26 -5.58
C ILE A 176 13.24 -5.13 -5.27
N ARG A 177 12.75 -4.12 -4.54
CA ARG A 177 13.51 -2.97 -4.06
C ARG A 177 13.42 -2.91 -2.53
N GLU A 178 14.22 -2.02 -1.93
CA GLU A 178 14.08 -1.73 -0.50
C GLU A 178 12.63 -1.35 -0.18
N ASP A 179 12.06 -2.03 0.81
CA ASP A 179 10.67 -1.94 1.25
C ASP A 179 9.61 -2.12 0.16
N HIS A 180 9.95 -2.65 -1.02
CA HIS A 180 9.02 -2.69 -2.15
C HIS A 180 9.10 -3.98 -2.95
N VAL A 181 7.94 -4.56 -3.24
CA VAL A 181 7.82 -5.70 -4.15
C VAL A 181 6.76 -5.38 -5.21
N VAL A 182 7.17 -5.39 -6.47
CA VAL A 182 6.28 -5.16 -7.61
C VAL A 182 5.93 -6.50 -8.23
N VAL A 183 4.63 -6.76 -8.39
CA VAL A 183 4.11 -8.02 -8.93
C VAL A 183 3.19 -7.76 -10.12
N ASP A 184 3.11 -8.73 -11.01
CA ASP A 184 2.21 -8.73 -12.17
C ASP A 184 1.05 -9.70 -11.92
N MET A 185 -0.15 -9.16 -11.77
CA MET A 185 -1.36 -9.87 -11.39
C MET A 185 -2.36 -9.89 -12.55
N THR A 186 -3.15 -10.96 -12.65
CA THR A 186 -4.25 -11.08 -13.64
C THR A 186 -5.63 -11.12 -13.00
N SER A 187 -5.69 -11.10 -11.67
CA SER A 187 -6.93 -11.09 -10.90
C SER A 187 -6.68 -10.63 -9.46
N HIS A 188 -7.74 -10.23 -8.77
CA HIS A 188 -7.73 -10.06 -7.32
C HIS A 188 -7.71 -11.39 -6.58
N GLY A 189 -7.18 -11.40 -5.36
CA GLY A 189 -7.16 -12.59 -4.52
C GLY A 189 -6.21 -12.46 -3.34
N THR A 190 -6.07 -13.55 -2.58
CA THR A 190 -5.10 -13.64 -1.48
C THR A 190 -3.72 -13.91 -2.02
N LEU A 191 -2.77 -13.06 -1.65
CA LEU A 191 -1.35 -13.17 -1.96
C LEU A 191 -0.59 -13.66 -0.73
N ALA A 192 0.44 -14.48 -0.96
CA ALA A 192 1.45 -14.86 0.01
C ALA A 192 2.82 -14.49 -0.54
N PHE A 193 3.55 -13.68 0.22
CA PHE A 193 4.94 -13.30 -0.07
C PHE A 193 5.85 -14.21 0.73
N ILE A 194 6.72 -14.94 0.05
CA ILE A 194 7.55 -16.00 0.64
C ILE A 194 8.99 -15.69 0.29
N GLU A 195 9.82 -15.49 1.32
CA GLU A 195 11.26 -15.49 1.13
C GLU A 195 11.73 -16.92 0.94
N VAL A 196 12.48 -17.16 -0.13
CA VAL A 196 13.06 -18.47 -0.43
C VAL A 196 14.58 -18.40 -0.34
N PRO A 197 15.27 -19.54 -0.10
CA PRO A 197 16.72 -19.58 -0.18
C PRO A 197 17.20 -19.03 -1.52
N ALA A 198 18.30 -18.28 -1.52
CA ALA A 198 18.96 -17.90 -2.76
C ALA A 198 19.34 -19.18 -3.52
N ALA A 199 19.10 -19.21 -4.84
CA ALA A 199 19.57 -20.30 -5.67
C ALA A 199 21.10 -20.43 -5.48
N GLN A 200 21.56 -21.61 -5.05
CA GLN A 200 22.98 -21.93 -4.93
C GLN A 200 23.62 -22.08 -6.31
#